data_AF-A0AAU3KHH1-F1
#
_entry.id   AF-A0AAU3KHH1-F1
#
_cell.length_a   1.000
_cell.length_b   1.000
_cell.length_c   1.000
_cell.angle_alpha   90.00
_cell.angle_beta   90.00
_cell.angle_gamma   90.00
#
_symmetry.space_group_name_H-M   'P 1'
#
loop_
_entity.id
_entity.type
_entity.pdbx_description
1 polymer ?
#
loop_
_entity_poly.entity_id
_entity_poly.type
_entity_poly.pdbx_seq_one_letter_code
_entity_poly.pdbx_strand_id
1 'polypeptide(L)'
;MQPLPLPPWMKPAETDKQREIDEKAAARMGITVERLHEIDEQVAADIRARKAFSPADRIVDDNPKFNKGFGPVTPENTIVPGEVRDHYKSSEQSDS
;
A
#
# COMPACT_ATOMS: atom_id res chain seq x y z
N MET A 1 -16.08 -7.64 22.12
CA MET A 1 -14.84 -7.75 21.34
C MET A 1 -13.86 -6.73 21.90
N GLN A 2 -12.71 -7.15 22.45
CA GLN A 2 -11.69 -6.21 22.94
C GLN A 2 -10.88 -5.68 21.75
N PRO A 3 -10.63 -4.36 21.67
CA PRO A 3 -9.74 -3.80 20.66
C PRO A 3 -8.31 -4.33 20.87
N LEU A 4 -7.63 -4.66 19.77
CA LEU A 4 -6.23 -5.08 19.81
C LEU A 4 -5.38 -3.97 20.44
N PRO A 5 -4.42 -4.29 21.30
CA PRO A 5 -3.57 -3.29 21.95
C PRO A 5 -2.78 -2.51 20.89
N LEU A 6 -2.80 -1.18 21.00
CA LEU A 6 -2.04 -0.31 20.11
C LEU A 6 -0.54 -0.60 20.26
N PRO A 7 0.22 -0.58 19.16
CA PRO A 7 1.67 -0.77 19.23
C PRO A 7 2.31 0.37 20.03
N PRO A 8 3.44 0.11 20.74
CA PRO A 8 4.00 1.02 21.75
C PRO A 8 4.49 2.38 21.20
N TRP A 9 4.65 2.52 19.89
CA TRP A 9 4.99 3.78 19.23
C TRP A 9 3.77 4.63 18.81
N MET A 10 2.56 4.05 18.79
CA MET A 10 1.32 4.80 18.60
C MET A 10 0.85 5.33 19.95
N LYS A 11 1.06 6.63 20.18
CA LYS A 11 0.44 7.32 21.32
C LYS A 11 -1.08 7.22 21.15
N PRO A 12 -1.83 6.85 22.21
CA PRO A 12 -3.28 6.97 22.17
C PRO A 12 -3.61 8.41 21.78
N ALA A 13 -4.42 8.59 20.73
CA ALA A 13 -4.84 9.93 20.35
C ALA A 13 -5.57 10.55 21.56
N GLU A 14 -5.06 11.68 22.06
CA GLU A 14 -5.85 12.50 22.98
C GLU A 14 -7.10 12.90 22.21
N THR A 15 -8.27 12.48 22.67
CA THR A 15 -9.55 12.61 21.96
C THR A 15 -9.83 14.06 21.54
N ASP A 16 -9.44 15.03 22.36
CA ASP A 16 -9.63 16.45 22.07
C ASP A 16 -8.70 16.93 20.94
N LYS A 17 -7.45 16.44 20.90
CA LYS A 17 -6.51 16.76 19.82
C LYS A 17 -6.92 16.12 18.49
N GLN A 18 -7.48 14.91 18.54
CA GLN A 18 -7.95 14.23 17.34
C GLN A 18 -9.14 14.97 16.73
N ARG A 19 -10.09 15.42 17.57
CA ARG A 19 -11.23 16.20 17.12
C ARG A 19 -10.80 17.51 16.44
N GLU A 20 -9.83 18.23 16.99
CA GLU A 20 -9.29 19.44 16.37
C GLU A 20 -8.65 19.16 14.99
N ILE A 21 -7.95 18.03 14.86
CA ILE A 21 -7.36 17.59 13.59
C ILE A 21 -8.45 17.28 12.56
N ASP A 22 -9.49 16.56 12.96
CA ASP A 22 -10.59 16.14 12.08
C ASP A 22 -11.42 17.34 11.62
N GLU A 23 -11.72 18.28 12.52
CA GLU A 23 -12.40 19.54 12.20
C GLU A 23 -11.59 20.38 11.19
N LYS A 24 -10.27 20.47 11.38
CA LYS A 24 -9.38 21.17 10.46
C LYS A 24 -9.28 20.49 9.10
N ALA A 25 -9.27 19.15 9.07
CA ALA A 25 -9.25 18.38 7.83
C ALA A 25 -10.56 18.55 7.05
N ALA A 26 -11.70 18.43 7.73
CA ALA A 26 -13.03 18.63 7.15
C ALA A 26 -13.16 20.05 6.56
N ALA A 27 -12.75 21.08 7.31
CA ALA A 27 -12.76 22.47 6.85
C ALA A 27 -11.86 22.70 5.62
N ARG A 28 -10.67 22.10 5.57
CA ARG A 28 -9.76 22.19 4.40
C ARG A 28 -10.36 21.57 3.14
N MET A 29 -11.13 20.50 3.31
CA MET A 29 -11.81 19.79 2.23
C MET A 29 -13.16 20.41 1.86
N GLY A 30 -13.65 21.38 2.65
CA GLY A 30 -14.97 21.97 2.47
C GLY A 30 -16.12 21.00 2.74
N ILE A 31 -15.91 20.02 3.61
CA ILE A 31 -16.90 18.99 3.98
C ILE A 31 -17.17 19.00 5.48
N THR A 32 -18.16 18.23 5.94
CA THR A 32 -18.41 18.04 7.37
C THR A 32 -17.52 16.94 7.95
N VAL A 33 -17.38 16.91 9.27
CA VAL A 33 -16.59 15.89 9.98
C VAL A 33 -17.22 14.51 9.81
N GLU A 34 -18.55 14.40 9.79
CA GLU A 34 -19.25 13.15 9.51
C GLU A 34 -18.90 12.63 8.12
N ARG A 35 -18.87 13.51 7.11
CA ARG A 35 -18.47 13.13 5.75
C ARG A 35 -17.01 12.69 5.67
N LEU A 36 -16.13 13.27 6.49
CA LEU A 36 -14.74 12.85 6.61
C LEU A 36 -14.64 11.42 7.16
N HIS A 37 -15.41 11.09 8.21
CA HIS A 37 -15.44 9.73 8.76
C HIS A 37 -16.00 8.69 7.79
N GLU A 38 -17.06 9.03 7.04
CA GLU A 38 -17.58 8.16 5.99
C GLU A 38 -16.52 7.84 4.92
N ILE A 39 -15.71 8.82 4.53
CA ILE A 39 -14.61 8.64 3.58
C ILE A 39 -13.54 7.73 4.19
N ASP A 40 -13.19 7.94 5.46
CA ASP A 40 -12.18 7.12 6.13
C ASP A 40 -12.61 5.64 6.22
N GLU A 41 -13.89 5.38 6.53
CA GLU A 41 -14.44 4.03 6.52
C GLU A 41 -14.39 3.37 5.14
N GLN A 42 -14.70 4.12 4.08
CA GLN A 42 -14.62 3.64 2.70
C GLN A 42 -13.17 3.33 2.31
N VAL A 43 -12.22 4.21 2.62
CA VAL A 43 -10.79 3.99 2.36
C VAL A 43 -10.28 2.78 3.13
N ALA A 44 -10.67 2.61 4.39
CA ALA A 44 -10.32 1.44 5.19
C ALA A 44 -10.91 0.14 4.62
N ALA A 45 -12.12 0.18 4.07
CA ALA A 45 -12.73 -0.95 3.36
C ALA A 45 -11.94 -1.28 2.07
N ASP A 46 -11.60 -0.28 1.27
CA ASP A 46 -10.84 -0.44 0.04
C ASP A 46 -9.44 -1.01 0.29
N ILE A 47 -8.74 -0.52 1.33
CA ILE A 47 -7.44 -1.04 1.72
C ILE A 47 -7.56 -2.52 2.14
N ARG A 48 -8.59 -2.88 2.89
CA ARG A 48 -8.84 -4.27 3.28
C ARG A 48 -9.13 -5.15 2.05
N ALA A 49 -9.97 -4.68 1.13
CA ALA A 49 -10.25 -5.37 -0.11
C ALA A 49 -8.99 -5.57 -0.95
N ARG A 50 -8.14 -4.55 -1.07
CA ARG A 50 -6.84 -4.65 -1.74
C ARG A 50 -5.93 -5.64 -1.04
N LYS A 51 -5.84 -5.61 0.29
CA LYS A 51 -5.02 -6.54 1.10
C LYS A 51 -5.47 -8.00 1.00
N ALA A 52 -6.75 -8.25 0.68
CA ALA A 52 -7.26 -9.61 0.47
C ALA A 52 -6.70 -10.28 -0.80
N PHE A 53 -6.22 -9.52 -1.78
CA PHE A 53 -5.53 -10.09 -2.94
C PHE A 53 -4.11 -10.52 -2.56
N SER A 54 -3.73 -11.74 -2.97
CA SER A 54 -2.37 -12.23 -2.85
C SER A 54 -1.40 -11.22 -3.48
N PRO A 55 -0.27 -10.89 -2.84
CA PRO A 55 0.76 -10.05 -3.43
C PRO A 55 1.21 -10.54 -4.82
N ALA A 56 1.16 -11.84 -5.07
CA ALA A 56 1.50 -12.45 -6.37
C ALA A 56 0.54 -12.01 -7.49
N ASP A 57 -0.75 -11.79 -7.19
CA ASP A 57 -1.75 -11.39 -8.18
C ASP A 57 -1.69 -9.88 -8.51
N ARG A 58 -0.85 -9.13 -7.79
CA ARG A 58 -0.63 -7.69 -8.03
C ARG A 58 0.55 -7.41 -8.94
N ILE A 59 1.40 -8.41 -9.17
CA ILE A 59 2.60 -8.28 -10.00
C ILE A 59 2.22 -8.68 -11.42
N VAL A 60 2.37 -7.74 -12.36
CA VAL A 60 2.14 -8.00 -13.79
C VAL A 60 3.50 -8.24 -14.43
N ASP A 61 3.91 -9.51 -14.47
CA ASP A 61 5.22 -9.92 -15.05
C ASP A 61 5.29 -9.70 -16.57
N ASP A 62 4.15 -9.66 -17.27
CA ASP A 62 4.09 -9.57 -18.73
C ASP A 62 4.01 -8.11 -19.25
N ASN A 63 4.25 -7.11 -18.41
CA ASN A 63 4.12 -5.72 -18.86
C ASN A 63 5.31 -5.31 -19.75
N PRO A 64 5.10 -5.05 -21.06
CA PRO A 64 6.17 -4.77 -22.00
C PRO A 64 6.91 -3.46 -21.73
N LYS A 65 6.38 -2.59 -20.84
CA LYS A 65 7.07 -1.38 -20.38
C LYS A 65 8.18 -1.66 -19.37
N PHE A 66 8.09 -2.77 -18.64
CA PHE A 66 9.06 -3.13 -17.58
C PHE A 66 9.98 -4.29 -17.99
N ASN A 67 9.62 -5.05 -19.03
CA ASN A 67 10.44 -6.16 -19.56
C ASN A 67 11.50 -5.70 -20.57
N LYS A 68 11.51 -4.43 -20.95
CA LYS A 68 12.55 -3.85 -21.82
C LYS A 68 13.59 -3.18 -20.93
N GLY A 69 14.83 -3.69 -20.95
CA GLY A 69 15.97 -2.98 -20.38
C GLY A 69 16.11 -1.58 -20.98
N PHE A 70 16.76 -0.66 -20.26
CA PHE A 70 17.06 0.68 -20.76
C PHE A 70 18.10 0.59 -21.90
N GLY A 71 17.65 0.51 -23.15
CA GLY A 71 18.54 0.45 -24.31
C GLY A 71 17.94 -0.28 -25.52
N PRO A 72 18.74 -0.53 -26.58
CA PRO A 72 18.35 -1.38 -27.68
C PRO A 72 18.00 -2.79 -27.17
N VAL A 73 16.97 -3.41 -27.75
CA VAL A 73 16.55 -4.77 -27.38
C VAL A 73 17.59 -5.75 -27.91
N THR A 74 18.56 -6.11 -27.06
CA THR A 74 19.55 -7.17 -27.31
C THR A 74 19.27 -8.37 -26.40
N PRO A 75 19.75 -9.58 -26.75
CA PRO A 75 19.62 -10.75 -25.88
C PRO A 75 20.21 -10.54 -24.49
N GLU A 76 21.24 -9.70 -24.34
CA GLU A 76 21.84 -9.40 -23.04
C GLU A 76 21.03 -8.39 -22.19
N ASN A 77 20.12 -7.62 -22.80
CA ASN A 77 19.33 -6.57 -22.14
C ASN A 77 17.83 -6.88 -22.08
N THR A 78 17.43 -8.09 -22.49
CA THR A 78 16.04 -8.53 -22.47
C THR A 78 15.78 -9.30 -21.19
N ILE A 79 14.87 -8.80 -20.37
CA ILE A 79 14.43 -9.47 -19.15
C ILE A 79 13.23 -10.34 -19.51
N VAL A 80 13.31 -11.64 -19.23
CA VAL A 80 12.20 -12.58 -19.45
C VAL A 80 11.11 -12.29 -18.41
N PRO A 81 9.81 -12.38 -18.76
CA PRO A 81 8.75 -12.24 -17.77
C PRO A 81 8.97 -13.12 -16.54
N GLY A 82 8.95 -12.51 -15.35
CA GLY A 82 9.15 -13.21 -14.08
C GLY A 82 10.61 -13.38 -13.62
N GLU A 83 11.60 -13.08 -14.48
CA GLU A 83 13.04 -13.22 -14.15
C GLU A 83 13.45 -12.38 -12.93
N VAL A 84 12.96 -11.14 -12.86
CA VAL A 84 13.21 -10.23 -11.72
C VAL A 84 12.61 -10.80 -10.43
N ARG A 85 11.42 -11.40 -10.50
CA ARG A 85 10.75 -11.98 -9.34
C ARG A 85 11.52 -13.19 -8.81
N ASP A 86 12.02 -14.04 -9.70
CA ASP A 86 12.77 -15.23 -9.30
C ASP A 86 14.15 -14.85 -8.73
N HIS A 87 14.77 -13.77 -9.22
CA HIS A 87 15.96 -13.18 -8.60
C HIS A 87 15.68 -12.73 -7.15
N TYR A 88 14.61 -11.96 -6.91
CA TYR A 88 14.28 -11.48 -5.56
C TYR A 88 13.90 -12.60 -4.59
N LYS A 89 13.16 -13.62 -5.05
CA LYS A 89 12.89 -14.82 -4.23
C LYS A 89 14.17 -15.53 -3.80
N SER A 90 15.14 -15.62 -4.71
CA SER A 90 16.42 -16.28 -4.45
C SER A 90 17.31 -15.46 -3.51
N SER A 91 17.28 -14.12 -3.64
CA SER A 91 18.04 -13.23 -2.74
C SER A 91 17.43 -13.16 -1.33
N GLU A 92 16.09 -13.12 -1.20
CA GLU A 92 15.42 -13.11 0.11
C GLU A 92 15.59 -14.43 0.88
N GLN A 93 15.75 -15.56 0.18
CA GLN A 93 16.08 -16.85 0.80
C GLN A 93 17.54 -16.96 1.26
N SER A 94 18.44 -16.11 0.75
CA SER A 94 19.87 -16.18 1.08
C SER A 94 20.23 -15.46 2.39
N ASP A 95 19.33 -14.61 2.91
CA ASP A 95 19.50 -13.84 4.15
C ASP A 95 18.74 -14.42 5.36
N SER A 96 18.31 -15.70 5.30
CA SER A 96 17.63 -16.42 6.41
C SER A 96 18.46 -17.55 6.99
#